data_AF-A0A1W9W2E3-F1
#
_entry.id   AF-A0A1W9W2E3-F1
#
_cell.length_a   1.000
_cell.length_b   1.000
_cell.length_c   1.000
_cell.angle_alpha   90.00
_cell.angle_beta   90.00
_cell.angle_gamma   90.00
#
_symmetry.space_group_name_H-M   'P 1'
#
loop_
_entity.id
_entity.type
_entity.pdbx_description
1 polymer ?
#
loop_
_entity_poly.entity_id
_entity_poly.type
_entity_poly.pdbx_seq_one_letter_code
_entity_poly.pdbx_strand_id
1 'polypeptide(L)'
;SQAQMAREIFPKAPLKYMPPTKFMTGNIFKGHVQDALFNMVTIMTGQRLHLMGMMTEAIHTPFMSDRALAIDNAKYIFKNMKDFGSEITFKKDGIIVNRAKEVLEKGRDLIKEIETTGMFDTLQKGKFAGIKRPIDGGKGLNGVFVKDTTYFNPFMELMSGGDK
;
A
#
# COMPACT_ATOMS: atom_id res chain seq x y z
N SER A 1 -8.18 3.64 11.01
CA SER A 1 -6.92 4.05 11.68
C SER A 1 -5.77 4.09 10.68
N GLN A 2 -5.17 2.96 10.26
CA GLN A 2 -3.96 2.97 9.42
C GLN A 2 -4.15 3.59 8.02
N ALA A 3 -5.31 3.39 7.37
CA ALA A 3 -5.59 4.04 6.08
C ALA A 3 -5.66 5.58 6.20
N GLN A 4 -6.27 6.07 7.28
CA GLN A 4 -6.31 7.51 7.60
C GLN A 4 -4.91 8.04 7.89
N MET A 5 -4.14 7.32 8.70
CA MET A 5 -2.74 7.66 9.01
C MET A 5 -1.91 7.79 7.73
N ALA A 6 -2.02 6.84 6.79
CA ALA A 6 -1.32 6.93 5.51
C ALA A 6 -1.74 8.15 4.69
N ARG A 7 -3.05 8.48 4.68
CA ARG A 7 -3.57 9.68 4.01
C ARG A 7 -2.98 10.97 4.58
N GLU A 8 -2.87 11.06 5.90
CA GLU A 8 -2.32 12.21 6.62
C GLU A 8 -0.81 12.36 6.41
N ILE A 9 -0.06 11.25 6.44
CA ILE A 9 1.40 11.27 6.21
C ILE A 9 1.73 11.68 4.77
N PHE A 10 0.95 11.21 3.79
CA PHE A 10 1.24 11.42 2.37
C PHE A 10 0.12 12.20 1.68
N PRO A 11 -0.19 13.45 2.06
CA PRO A 11 -1.44 14.15 1.66
C PRO A 11 -1.58 14.42 0.16
N LYS A 12 -0.47 14.43 -0.59
CA LYS A 12 -0.47 14.66 -2.05
C LYS A 12 -0.35 13.36 -2.88
N ALA A 13 -0.03 12.23 -2.23
CA ALA A 13 0.16 10.98 -2.95
C ALA A 13 -1.17 10.39 -3.41
N PRO A 14 -1.25 9.82 -4.64
CA PRO A 14 -2.40 9.06 -5.09
C PRO A 14 -2.36 7.64 -4.49
N LEU A 15 -2.66 7.54 -3.19
CA LEU A 15 -2.56 6.28 -2.45
C LEU A 15 -3.39 5.16 -3.10
N LYS A 16 -2.76 3.99 -3.25
CA LYS A 16 -3.38 2.76 -3.72
C LYS A 16 -3.77 1.90 -2.53
N TYR A 17 -5.06 1.58 -2.41
CA TYR A 17 -5.59 0.70 -1.38
C TYR A 17 -6.09 -0.60 -2.03
N MET A 18 -5.74 -1.74 -1.43
CA MET A 18 -5.95 -3.06 -2.02
C MET A 18 -6.91 -3.90 -1.16
N PRO A 19 -7.71 -4.77 -1.79
CA PRO A 19 -8.76 -5.52 -1.13
C PRO A 19 -8.18 -6.64 -0.25
N PRO A 20 -8.98 -7.20 0.67
CA PRO A 20 -8.58 -8.40 1.39
C PRO A 20 -8.43 -9.59 0.44
N THR A 21 -7.39 -10.40 0.62
CA THR A 21 -7.17 -11.63 -0.16
C THR A 21 -6.90 -12.83 0.73
N LYS A 22 -5.96 -12.70 1.68
CA LYS A 22 -5.54 -13.77 2.60
C LYS A 22 -6.68 -14.44 3.37
N PHE A 23 -7.71 -13.69 3.74
CA PHE A 23 -8.85 -14.18 4.53
C PHE A 23 -10.15 -14.25 3.75
N MET A 24 -10.09 -14.07 2.42
CA MET A 24 -11.20 -14.42 1.55
C MET A 24 -11.30 -15.94 1.48
N THR A 25 -12.52 -16.45 1.45
CA THR A 25 -12.79 -17.90 1.40
C THR A 25 -13.82 -18.20 0.31
N GLY A 26 -14.22 -19.46 0.14
CA GLY A 26 -15.30 -19.83 -0.78
C GLY A 26 -16.69 -19.30 -0.39
N ASN A 27 -16.84 -18.67 0.79
CA ASN A 27 -18.11 -18.04 1.17
C ASN A 27 -18.22 -16.65 0.53
N ILE A 28 -18.76 -16.61 -0.69
CA ILE A 28 -18.91 -15.40 -1.49
C ILE A 28 -19.75 -14.31 -0.80
N PHE A 29 -20.73 -14.69 0.03
CA PHE A 29 -21.59 -13.74 0.73
C PHE A 29 -20.81 -12.97 1.79
N LYS A 30 -20.01 -13.69 2.58
CA LYS A 30 -19.10 -13.07 3.56
C LYS A 30 -18.06 -12.22 2.85
N GLY A 31 -17.45 -12.74 1.77
CA GLY A 31 -16.47 -12.02 0.97
C GLY A 31 -17.02 -10.68 0.45
N HIS A 32 -18.24 -10.68 -0.08
CA HIS A 32 -18.88 -9.47 -0.58
C HIS A 32 -19.14 -8.41 0.50
N VAL A 33 -19.46 -8.83 1.73
CA VAL A 33 -19.57 -7.91 2.89
C VAL A 33 -18.20 -7.38 3.31
N GLN A 34 -17.16 -8.22 3.30
CA GLN A 34 -15.79 -7.77 3.57
C GLN A 34 -15.33 -6.72 2.54
N ASP A 35 -15.66 -6.93 1.26
CA ASP A 35 -15.40 -5.96 0.19
C ASP A 35 -16.17 -4.65 0.39
N ALA A 36 -17.42 -4.71 0.88
CA ALA A 36 -18.16 -3.51 1.24
C ALA A 36 -17.46 -2.71 2.35
N LEU A 37 -17.00 -3.38 3.42
CA LEU A 37 -16.23 -2.73 4.51
C LEU A 37 -14.92 -2.11 3.98
N PHE A 38 -14.25 -2.80 3.05
CA PHE A 38 -13.07 -2.29 2.35
C PHE A 38 -13.38 -1.03 1.51
N ASN A 39 -14.51 -1.02 0.79
CA ASN A 39 -15.01 0.14 0.05
C ASN A 39 -15.28 1.33 1.00
N MET A 40 -15.89 1.08 2.17
CA MET A 40 -16.14 2.13 3.17
C MET A 40 -14.85 2.82 3.62
N VAL A 41 -13.81 2.04 3.95
CA VAL A 41 -12.50 2.60 4.36
C VAL A 41 -11.90 3.49 3.28
N THR A 42 -12.07 3.12 2.01
CA THR A 42 -11.55 3.87 0.86
C THR A 42 -12.16 5.26 0.77
N ILE A 43 -13.50 5.35 0.75
CA ILE A 43 -14.19 6.65 0.63
C ILE A 43 -14.01 7.50 1.89
N MET A 44 -14.03 6.88 3.08
CA MET A 44 -13.88 7.58 4.36
C MET A 44 -12.51 8.21 4.55
N THR A 45 -11.46 7.68 3.92
CA THR A 45 -10.07 8.13 4.11
C THR A 45 -9.43 8.74 2.86
N GLY A 46 -10.22 8.98 1.81
CA GLY A 46 -9.75 9.66 0.60
C GLY A 46 -8.65 8.91 -0.15
N GLN A 47 -8.76 7.58 -0.26
CA GLN A 47 -7.86 6.77 -1.09
C GLN A 47 -8.14 7.05 -2.58
N ARG A 48 -7.08 7.16 -3.40
CA ARG A 48 -7.22 7.64 -4.78
C ARG A 48 -7.32 6.52 -5.81
N LEU A 49 -6.53 5.46 -5.64
CA LEU A 49 -6.51 4.31 -6.53
C LEU A 49 -7.12 3.11 -5.79
N HIS A 50 -8.34 2.77 -6.17
CA HIS A 50 -9.11 1.68 -5.54
C HIS A 50 -9.02 0.41 -6.36
N LEU A 51 -8.27 -0.59 -5.89
CA LEU A 51 -8.27 -1.92 -6.50
C LEU A 51 -9.48 -2.68 -5.97
N MET A 52 -10.46 -2.94 -6.82
CA MET A 52 -11.71 -3.58 -6.38
C MET A 52 -11.49 -5.01 -5.91
N GLY A 53 -12.06 -5.34 -4.75
CA GLY A 53 -12.15 -6.71 -4.26
C GLY A 53 -13.17 -7.53 -5.02
N MET A 54 -12.96 -8.84 -5.04
CA MET A 54 -13.85 -9.80 -5.68
C MET A 54 -14.38 -10.76 -4.63
N MET A 55 -15.70 -10.95 -4.58
CA MET A 55 -16.33 -11.95 -3.72
C MET A 55 -15.84 -13.38 -4.00
N THR A 56 -15.26 -13.61 -5.19
CA THR A 56 -14.70 -14.87 -5.69
C THR A 56 -13.16 -14.93 -5.62
N GLU A 57 -12.50 -14.00 -4.92
CA GLU A 57 -11.03 -13.87 -4.82
C GLU A 57 -10.31 -15.19 -4.52
N ALA A 58 -10.88 -16.01 -3.63
CA ALA A 58 -10.28 -17.28 -3.22
C ALA A 58 -10.71 -18.50 -4.08
N ILE A 59 -11.39 -18.26 -5.20
CA ILE A 59 -12.01 -19.32 -6.02
C ILE A 59 -11.43 -19.32 -7.44
N HIS A 60 -11.56 -18.23 -8.18
CA HIS A 60 -11.10 -18.12 -9.56
C HIS A 60 -10.88 -16.67 -9.97
N THR A 61 -10.17 -16.46 -11.08
CA THR A 61 -10.13 -15.16 -11.75
C THR A 61 -11.56 -14.68 -12.02
N PRO A 62 -11.90 -13.41 -11.76
CA PRO A 62 -13.28 -12.95 -11.77
C PRO A 62 -13.95 -13.11 -13.13
N PHE A 63 -15.21 -13.51 -13.13
CA PHE A 63 -16.06 -13.49 -14.31
C PHE A 63 -16.67 -12.11 -14.56
N MET A 64 -17.47 -11.98 -15.62
CA MET A 64 -18.19 -10.74 -15.92
C MET A 64 -19.17 -10.36 -14.79
N SER A 65 -19.90 -11.34 -14.24
CA SER A 65 -20.81 -11.13 -13.11
C SER A 65 -20.08 -10.61 -11.88
N ASP A 66 -18.94 -11.20 -11.53
CA ASP A 66 -18.18 -10.84 -10.32
C ASP A 66 -17.67 -9.40 -10.44
N ARG A 67 -17.16 -9.04 -11.62
CA ARG A 67 -16.74 -7.66 -11.92
C ARG A 67 -17.90 -6.69 -11.81
N ALA A 68 -19.07 -7.03 -12.36
CA ALA A 68 -20.25 -6.18 -12.29
C ALA A 68 -20.68 -5.97 -10.82
N LEU A 69 -20.77 -7.04 -10.04
CA LEU A 69 -21.15 -6.98 -8.62
C LEU A 69 -20.13 -6.20 -7.77
N ALA A 70 -18.83 -6.34 -8.04
CA ALA A 70 -17.79 -5.56 -7.37
C ALA A 70 -17.92 -4.06 -7.67
N ILE A 71 -18.17 -3.70 -8.93
CA ILE A 71 -18.39 -2.30 -9.35
C ILE A 71 -19.66 -1.75 -8.71
N ASP A 72 -20.76 -2.49 -8.72
CA ASP A 72 -22.04 -2.03 -8.18
C ASP A 72 -21.96 -1.82 -6.66
N ASN A 73 -21.31 -2.73 -5.93
CA ASN A 73 -21.03 -2.56 -4.50
C ASN A 73 -20.19 -1.30 -4.26
N ALA A 74 -19.08 -1.12 -4.98
CA ALA A 74 -18.23 0.07 -4.82
C ALA A 74 -18.98 1.37 -5.13
N LYS A 75 -19.72 1.42 -6.25
CA LYS A 75 -20.54 2.58 -6.62
C LYS A 75 -21.59 2.88 -5.57
N TYR A 76 -22.28 1.86 -5.06
CA TYR A 76 -23.29 2.00 -4.04
C TYR A 76 -22.68 2.64 -2.77
N ILE A 77 -21.59 2.08 -2.25
CA ILE A 77 -20.94 2.61 -1.05
C ILE A 77 -20.40 4.03 -1.28
N PHE A 78 -19.69 4.28 -2.38
CA PHE A 78 -19.10 5.59 -2.65
C PHE A 78 -20.14 6.68 -2.86
N LYS A 79 -21.28 6.34 -3.47
CA LYS A 79 -22.39 7.29 -3.64
C LYS A 79 -23.06 7.60 -2.30
N ASN A 80 -23.37 6.59 -1.50
CA ASN A 80 -24.12 6.76 -0.25
C ASN A 80 -23.28 7.32 0.90
N MET A 81 -21.95 7.14 0.86
CA MET A 81 -21.03 7.60 1.90
C MET A 81 -20.08 8.70 1.43
N LYS A 82 -20.42 9.37 0.32
CA LYS A 82 -19.56 10.36 -0.35
C LYS A 82 -18.91 11.36 0.60
N ASP A 83 -19.72 11.96 1.48
CA ASP A 83 -19.30 13.02 2.39
C ASP A 83 -19.11 12.49 3.84
N PHE A 84 -19.26 11.19 4.07
CA PHE A 84 -19.20 10.61 5.42
C PHE A 84 -17.82 10.80 6.06
N GLY A 85 -16.74 10.76 5.27
CA GLY A 85 -15.38 10.96 5.77
C GLY A 85 -15.14 12.37 6.34
N SER A 86 -15.81 13.41 5.82
CA SER A 86 -15.69 14.78 6.34
C SER A 86 -16.58 15.05 7.56
N GLU A 87 -17.66 14.29 7.73
CA GLU A 87 -18.60 14.44 8.84
C GLU A 87 -18.15 13.75 10.13
N ILE A 88 -17.20 12.82 10.04
CA ILE A 88 -16.73 12.07 11.21
C ILE A 88 -15.47 12.70 11.83
N THR A 89 -15.41 12.64 13.16
CA THR A 89 -14.19 12.92 13.91
C THR A 89 -13.87 11.74 14.82
N PHE A 90 -12.57 11.47 15.02
CA PHE A 90 -12.15 10.39 15.90
C PHE A 90 -11.96 10.91 17.33
N LYS A 91 -12.47 10.15 18.30
CA LYS A 91 -12.31 10.44 19.72
C LYS A 91 -10.84 10.69 20.06
N LYS A 92 -10.55 11.85 20.65
CA LYS A 92 -9.22 12.21 21.15
C LYS A 92 -8.73 11.12 22.12
N ASP A 93 -7.49 10.67 21.92
CA ASP A 93 -6.84 9.59 22.68
C ASP A 93 -7.64 8.26 22.70
N GLY A 94 -8.53 8.06 21.73
CA GLY A 94 -9.25 6.81 21.51
C GLY A 94 -8.42 5.76 20.75
N ILE A 95 -8.99 4.57 20.61
CA ILE A 95 -8.34 3.40 19.98
C ILE A 95 -7.81 3.73 18.57
N ILE A 96 -8.58 4.44 17.76
CA ILE A 96 -8.21 4.77 16.38
C ILE A 96 -6.97 5.65 16.32
N VAL A 97 -6.91 6.69 17.16
CA VAL A 97 -5.80 7.65 17.23
C VAL A 97 -4.56 6.98 17.81
N ASN A 98 -4.69 6.26 18.91
CA ASN A 98 -3.55 5.59 19.55
C ASN A 98 -2.95 4.50 18.66
N ARG A 99 -3.79 3.76 17.92
CA ARG A 99 -3.30 2.77 16.96
C ARG A 99 -2.50 3.41 15.81
N ALA A 100 -2.90 4.59 15.35
CA ALA A 100 -2.16 5.31 14.32
C ALA A 100 -0.79 5.77 14.86
N LYS A 101 -0.76 6.36 16.06
CA LYS A 101 0.48 6.77 16.75
C LYS A 101 1.44 5.60 16.91
N GLU A 102 0.96 4.47 17.43
CA GLU A 102 1.78 3.27 17.67
C GLU A 102 2.43 2.75 16.38
N VAL A 103 1.67 2.67 15.28
CA VAL A 103 2.20 2.18 14.00
C VAL A 103 3.19 3.18 13.41
N LEU A 104 2.92 4.47 13.52
CA LEU A 104 3.84 5.53 13.08
C LEU A 104 5.17 5.48 13.85
N GLU A 105 5.12 5.36 15.18
CA GLU A 105 6.32 5.27 16.02
C GLU A 105 7.15 4.05 15.68
N LYS A 106 6.54 2.87 15.58
CA LYS A 106 7.23 1.63 15.17
C LYS A 106 7.86 1.76 13.78
N GLY A 107 7.14 2.36 12.82
CA GLY A 107 7.65 2.61 11.48
C GLY A 107 8.85 3.55 11.47
N ARG A 108 8.76 4.66 12.21
CA ARG A 108 9.85 5.63 12.41
C ARG A 108 11.08 4.96 13.01
N ASP A 109 10.90 4.17 14.07
CA ASP A 109 12.01 3.55 14.79
C ASP A 109 12.73 2.51 13.92
N LEU A 110 11.98 1.74 13.12
CA LEU A 110 12.57 0.87 12.10
C LEU A 110 13.39 1.66 11.08
N ILE A 111 12.88 2.79 10.57
CA ILE A 111 13.62 3.61 9.60
C ILE A 111 14.90 4.19 10.21
N LYS A 112 14.88 4.65 11.47
CA LYS A 112 16.08 5.12 12.18
C LYS A 112 17.14 4.01 12.33
N GLU A 113 16.70 2.79 12.61
CA GLU A 113 17.59 1.64 12.67
C GLU A 113 18.21 1.33 11.31
N ILE A 114 17.43 1.42 10.23
CA ILE A 114 17.89 1.23 8.85
C ILE A 114 18.89 2.32 8.44
N GLU A 115 18.61 3.58 8.78
CA GLU A 115 19.52 4.71 8.54
C GLU A 115 20.88 4.48 9.20
N THR A 116 20.88 4.03 10.47
CA THR A 116 22.10 3.76 11.22
C THR A 116 22.85 2.52 10.72
N THR A 117 22.13 1.47 10.33
CA THR A 117 22.70 0.18 9.91
C THR A 117 23.14 0.20 8.43
N GLY A 118 22.50 1.01 7.60
CA GLY A 118 22.58 0.92 6.14
C GLY A 118 21.57 -0.08 5.55
N MET A 119 21.14 0.21 4.32
CA MET A 119 20.10 -0.57 3.63
C MET A 119 20.52 -2.01 3.34
N PHE A 120 21.72 -2.23 2.78
CA PHE A 120 22.18 -3.58 2.42
C PHE A 120 22.41 -4.47 3.66
N ASP A 121 23.06 -3.94 4.68
CA ASP A 121 23.26 -4.64 5.95
C ASP A 121 21.94 -5.02 6.63
N THR A 122 20.95 -4.12 6.61
CA THR A 122 19.60 -4.40 7.13
C THR A 122 18.98 -5.60 6.43
N LEU A 123 19.08 -5.64 5.10
CA LEU A 123 18.55 -6.72 4.28
C LEU A 123 19.29 -8.05 4.52
N GLN A 124 20.62 -8.02 4.69
CA GLN A 124 21.42 -9.20 5.04
C GLN A 124 21.04 -9.77 6.40
N LYS A 125 20.82 -8.89 7.39
CA LYS A 125 20.43 -9.27 8.76
C LYS A 125 18.97 -9.75 8.85
N GLY A 126 18.16 -9.50 7.82
CA GLY A 126 16.74 -9.91 7.77
C GLY A 126 15.84 -9.07 8.67
N LYS A 127 16.27 -7.87 9.03
CA LYS A 127 15.52 -6.96 9.92
C LYS A 127 14.23 -6.44 9.27
N PHE A 128 14.23 -6.29 7.94
CA PHE A 128 13.05 -5.92 7.18
C PHE A 128 12.29 -7.15 6.69
N ALA A 129 10.98 -7.21 6.99
CA ALA A 129 10.07 -8.30 6.63
C ALA A 129 10.49 -9.72 7.07
N GLY A 130 11.53 -9.87 7.90
CA GLY A 130 12.04 -11.16 8.36
C GLY A 130 12.79 -11.97 7.30
N ILE A 131 13.15 -11.37 6.15
CA ILE A 131 13.76 -12.07 5.02
C ILE A 131 15.20 -11.62 4.85
N LYS A 132 16.15 -12.56 4.95
CA LYS A 132 17.57 -12.30 4.71
C LYS A 132 17.88 -12.30 3.21
N ARG A 133 18.63 -11.30 2.75
CA ARG A 133 19.14 -11.22 1.38
C ARG A 133 20.64 -10.93 1.40
N PRO A 134 21.52 -11.85 0.94
CA PRO A 134 22.96 -11.60 0.85
C PRO A 134 23.25 -10.46 -0.15
N ILE A 135 24.24 -9.61 0.14
CA ILE A 135 24.63 -8.48 -0.72
C ILE A 135 25.21 -8.94 -2.05
N ASP A 136 25.89 -10.08 -2.04
CA ASP A 136 26.63 -10.71 -3.13
C ASP A 136 25.90 -11.95 -3.69
N GLY A 137 24.62 -12.14 -3.35
CA GLY A 137 23.82 -13.26 -3.83
C GLY A 137 22.55 -12.83 -4.56
N GLY A 138 21.65 -13.79 -4.78
CA GLY A 138 20.46 -13.59 -5.61
C GLY A 138 20.77 -13.66 -7.11
N LYS A 139 19.79 -13.28 -7.94
CA LYS A 139 19.91 -13.35 -9.40
C LYS A 139 20.26 -11.98 -9.97
N GLY A 140 21.17 -11.94 -10.94
CA GLY A 140 21.48 -10.74 -11.75
C GLY A 140 22.74 -9.97 -11.34
N LEU A 141 23.45 -10.37 -10.27
CA LEU A 141 24.66 -9.66 -9.81
C LEU A 141 25.74 -9.56 -10.90
N ASN A 142 25.94 -10.61 -11.70
CA ASN A 142 26.93 -10.62 -12.79
C ASN A 142 26.64 -9.59 -13.91
N GLY A 143 25.45 -8.98 -13.91
CA GLY A 143 25.10 -7.89 -14.84
C GLY A 143 25.37 -6.48 -14.30
N VAL A 144 25.87 -6.36 -13.06
CA VAL A 144 26.23 -5.08 -12.45
C VAL A 144 27.71 -4.81 -12.69
N PHE A 145 28.02 -3.64 -13.26
CA PHE A 145 29.38 -3.23 -13.58
C PHE A 145 29.65 -1.80 -13.13
N VAL A 146 30.90 -1.53 -12.79
CA VAL A 146 31.37 -0.17 -12.50
C VAL A 146 31.37 0.63 -13.80
N LYS A 147 30.83 1.84 -13.75
CA LYS A 147 30.86 2.76 -14.90
C LYS A 147 32.31 3.18 -15.16
N ASP A 148 32.74 3.12 -16.41
CA ASP A 148 34.00 3.71 -16.83
C ASP A 148 33.93 5.25 -16.75
N THR A 149 35.09 5.90 -16.69
CA THR A 149 35.25 7.35 -16.80
C THR A 149 34.60 7.95 -18.05
N THR A 150 34.51 7.21 -19.15
CA THR A 150 33.86 7.65 -20.40
C THR A 150 32.40 7.19 -20.52
N TYR A 151 31.80 6.64 -19.46
CA TYR A 151 30.40 6.21 -19.49
C TYR A 151 29.46 7.39 -19.78
N PHE A 152 28.59 7.22 -20.77
CA PHE A 152 27.62 8.23 -21.17
C PHE A 152 26.23 7.62 -21.36
N ASN A 153 25.21 8.27 -20.78
CA ASN A 153 23.80 7.93 -20.98
C ASN A 153 23.02 9.20 -21.35
N PRO A 154 22.64 9.38 -22.63
CA PRO A 154 21.99 10.61 -23.08
C PRO A 154 20.59 10.80 -22.47
N PHE A 155 19.94 9.73 -21.99
CA PHE A 155 18.60 9.83 -21.42
C PHE A 155 18.59 10.38 -20.00
N MET A 156 19.69 10.23 -19.24
CA MET A 156 19.74 10.71 -17.86
C MET A 156 19.59 12.23 -17.79
N GLU A 157 20.31 12.95 -18.66
CA GLU A 157 20.24 14.41 -18.78
C GLU A 157 18.85 14.87 -19.23
N LEU A 158 18.29 14.21 -20.23
CA LEU A 158 16.98 14.56 -20.80
C LEU A 158 15.81 14.30 -19.85
N MET A 159 15.90 13.28 -19.00
CA MET A 159 14.77 12.81 -18.18
C MET A 159 14.85 13.20 -16.70
N SER A 160 16.04 13.42 -16.15
CA SER A 160 16.19 13.76 -14.72
C SER A 160 15.91 15.23 -14.42
N GLY A 161 15.52 16.01 -15.43
CA GLY A 161 15.37 17.46 -15.35
C GLY A 161 16.73 18.10 -15.12
N GLY A 162 17.58 18.07 -16.17
CA GLY A 162 18.92 18.67 -16.17
C GLY A 162 18.96 20.02 -15.47
N ASP A 163 20.07 20.27 -14.75
CA ASP A 163 20.38 21.41 -13.88
C ASP A 163 19.25 22.45 -13.73
N LYS A 164 18.60 22.43 -12.55
CA LYS A 164 17.91 23.62 -12.07
C LYS A 164 18.91 24.72 -11.72
#